data_AF-A0A455R262-F1
#
_entry.id   AF-A0A455R262-F1
#
_cell.length_a   1.000
_cell.length_b   1.000
_cell.length_c   1.000
_cell.angle_alpha   90.00
_cell.angle_beta   90.00
_cell.angle_gamma   90.00
#
_symmetry.space_group_name_H-M   'P 1'
#
loop_
_entity.id
_entity.type
_entity.pdbx_description
1 polymer ?
#
loop_
_entity_poly.entity_id
_entity_poly.type
_entity_poly.pdbx_seq_one_letter_code
_entity_poly.pdbx_strand_id
1 'polypeptide(L)'
;TPIANPRYMVPDWSFGIQDERLQQLVDEARGKGAQVVVVVSHNGMDVDIKMASRVTGIDAILGGHTHDAIPAPVVVDNAAGKTLVINSGSNGKFLSVLDLDVKNGRVRDYRFKLLPVFSNLIEPDPTMAAYIEKVRAPYKDRLEEQLAVTDDLLDRR
;
A
#
# COMPACT_ATOMS: atom_id res chain seq x y z
N THR A 1 -14.96 -16.06 13.73
CA THR A 1 -14.03 -14.91 13.84
C THR A 1 -12.72 -15.34 13.22
N PRO A 2 -12.09 -14.54 12.33
CA PRO A 2 -10.78 -14.92 11.79
C PRO A 2 -9.80 -15.20 12.94
N ILE A 3 -8.96 -16.23 12.79
CA ILE A 3 -7.98 -16.65 13.81
C ILE A 3 -7.07 -15.49 14.22
N ALA A 4 -6.75 -14.60 13.27
CA ALA A 4 -5.90 -13.44 13.49
C ALA A 4 -6.47 -12.40 14.48
N ASN A 5 -7.79 -12.31 14.66
CA ASN A 5 -8.44 -11.29 15.48
C ASN A 5 -9.51 -11.92 16.39
N PRO A 6 -9.11 -12.66 17.44
CA PRO A 6 -10.06 -13.39 18.26
C PRO A 6 -10.97 -12.44 19.06
N ARG A 7 -12.26 -12.81 19.16
CA ARG A 7 -13.31 -11.96 19.75
C ARG A 7 -13.05 -11.55 21.20
N TYR A 8 -12.29 -12.32 21.98
CA TYR A 8 -11.98 -11.95 23.35
C TYR A 8 -10.97 -10.79 23.46
N MET A 9 -10.19 -10.51 22.41
CA MET A 9 -9.27 -9.36 22.37
C MET A 9 -9.91 -8.12 21.73
N VAL A 10 -10.87 -8.33 20.83
CA VAL A 10 -11.54 -7.27 20.05
C VAL A 10 -13.07 -7.49 20.03
N PRO A 11 -13.74 -7.45 21.19
CA PRO A 11 -15.13 -7.91 21.31
C PRO A 11 -16.12 -7.10 20.46
N ASP A 12 -15.88 -5.80 20.32
CA ASP A 12 -16.80 -4.86 19.67
C ASP A 12 -16.40 -4.53 18.23
N TRP A 13 -15.34 -5.13 17.71
CA TRP A 13 -14.78 -4.77 16.40
C TRP A 13 -14.99 -5.88 15.37
N SER A 14 -15.23 -5.47 14.13
CA SER A 14 -15.34 -6.35 12.96
C SER A 14 -14.49 -5.79 11.83
N PHE A 15 -13.76 -6.69 11.15
CA PHE A 15 -12.78 -6.37 10.11
C PHE A 15 -13.10 -7.06 8.77
N GLY A 16 -14.34 -7.52 8.59
CA GLY A 16 -14.76 -8.11 7.32
C GLY A 16 -14.74 -7.08 6.18
N ILE A 17 -14.58 -7.57 4.96
CA ILE A 17 -14.72 -6.76 3.74
C ILE A 17 -16.16 -6.23 3.66
N GLN A 18 -16.30 -4.91 3.47
CA GLN A 18 -17.59 -4.21 3.45
C GLN A 18 -17.75 -3.44 2.12
N ASP A 19 -17.86 -4.17 1.01
CA ASP A 19 -17.97 -3.60 -0.34
C ASP A 19 -19.12 -2.58 -0.45
N GLU A 20 -20.29 -2.88 0.13
CA GLU A 20 -21.46 -1.99 0.12
C GLU A 20 -21.21 -0.67 0.84
N ARG A 21 -20.57 -0.73 2.01
CA ARG A 21 -20.20 0.46 2.78
C ARG A 21 -19.14 1.27 2.04
N LEU A 22 -18.17 0.60 1.41
CA LEU A 22 -17.17 1.29 0.61
C LEU A 22 -17.83 2.00 -0.58
N GLN A 23 -18.78 1.37 -1.27
CA GLN A 23 -19.52 2.03 -2.36
C GLN A 23 -20.22 3.30 -1.86
N GLN A 24 -20.91 3.26 -0.71
CA GLN A 24 -21.53 4.44 -0.12
C GLN A 24 -20.52 5.58 0.14
N LEU A 25 -19.33 5.25 0.66
CA LEU A 25 -18.28 6.24 0.91
C LEU A 25 -17.70 6.81 -0.39
N VAL A 26 -17.53 5.99 -1.42
CA VAL A 26 -17.09 6.44 -2.74
C VAL A 26 -18.12 7.38 -3.35
N ASP A 27 -19.40 7.02 -3.31
CA ASP A 27 -20.51 7.85 -3.80
C ASP A 27 -20.60 9.17 -3.02
N GLU A 28 -20.43 9.13 -1.70
CA GLU A 28 -20.40 10.32 -0.85
C GLU A 28 -19.23 11.25 -1.22
N ALA A 29 -18.02 10.71 -1.39
CA ALA A 29 -16.85 11.49 -1.78
C ALA A 29 -17.05 12.15 -3.15
N ARG A 30 -17.58 11.42 -4.13
CA ARG A 30 -17.93 11.95 -5.46
C ARG A 30 -19.03 13.00 -5.37
N GLY A 31 -20.08 12.76 -4.59
CA GLY A 31 -21.18 13.71 -4.37
C GLY A 31 -20.71 15.03 -3.72
N LYS A 32 -19.65 14.97 -2.91
CA LYS A 32 -18.97 16.15 -2.34
C LYS A 32 -18.02 16.85 -3.32
N GLY A 33 -17.91 16.37 -4.56
CA GLY A 33 -17.12 17.00 -5.63
C GLY A 33 -15.75 16.40 -5.87
N ALA A 34 -15.42 15.23 -5.30
CA ALA A 34 -14.15 14.58 -5.57
C ALA A 34 -14.01 14.20 -7.06
N GLN A 35 -12.98 14.76 -7.72
CA GLN A 35 -12.67 14.45 -9.12
C GLN A 35 -11.82 13.19 -9.27
N VAL A 36 -11.13 12.78 -8.20
CA VAL A 36 -10.40 11.53 -8.09
C VAL A 36 -10.70 10.89 -6.73
N VAL A 37 -10.90 9.57 -6.70
CA VAL A 37 -11.07 8.78 -5.49
C VAL A 37 -10.01 7.69 -5.47
N VAL A 38 -9.17 7.72 -4.43
CA VAL A 38 -8.11 6.73 -4.20
C VAL A 38 -8.41 5.99 -2.90
N VAL A 39 -8.38 4.65 -2.95
CA VAL A 39 -8.49 3.81 -1.76
C VAL A 39 -7.09 3.42 -1.30
N VAL A 40 -6.75 3.72 -0.05
CA VAL A 40 -5.55 3.18 0.60
C VAL A 40 -5.97 1.90 1.31
N SER A 41 -5.46 0.76 0.84
CA SER A 41 -5.91 -0.57 1.25
C SER A 41 -4.81 -1.37 1.94
N HIS A 42 -5.24 -2.29 2.79
CA HIS A 42 -4.40 -3.34 3.35
C HIS A 42 -5.13 -4.70 3.30
N ASN A 43 -6.02 -4.91 2.32
CA ASN A 43 -6.77 -6.15 2.16
C ASN A 43 -5.96 -7.29 1.52
N GLY A 44 -4.89 -6.94 0.79
CA GLY A 44 -4.14 -7.87 -0.05
C GLY A 44 -4.54 -7.75 -1.52
N MET A 45 -3.58 -8.00 -2.41
CA MET A 45 -3.73 -7.68 -3.83
C MET A 45 -4.92 -8.35 -4.50
N ASP A 46 -5.11 -9.66 -4.31
CA ASP A 46 -6.23 -10.39 -4.91
C ASP A 46 -7.59 -9.89 -4.40
N VAL A 47 -7.66 -9.51 -3.12
CA VAL A 47 -8.87 -8.95 -2.51
C VAL A 47 -9.14 -7.56 -3.08
N ASP A 48 -8.11 -6.73 -3.24
CA ASP A 48 -8.22 -5.41 -3.84
C ASP A 48 -8.62 -5.46 -5.33
N ILE A 49 -8.06 -6.39 -6.10
CA ILE A 49 -8.48 -6.65 -7.48
C ILE A 49 -9.95 -7.07 -7.51
N LYS A 50 -10.37 -7.95 -6.60
CA LYS A 50 -11.77 -8.37 -6.55
C LYS A 50 -12.70 -7.22 -6.16
N MET A 51 -12.32 -6.42 -5.17
CA MET A 51 -13.04 -5.23 -4.72
C MET A 51 -13.15 -4.21 -5.84
N ALA A 52 -12.08 -3.95 -6.60
CA ALA A 52 -12.07 -3.06 -7.76
C ALA A 52 -13.06 -3.46 -8.86
N SER A 53 -13.31 -4.77 -9.02
CA SER A 53 -14.32 -5.29 -9.97
C SER A 53 -15.77 -5.06 -9.52
N ARG A 54 -15.99 -4.79 -8.23
CA ARG A 54 -17.31 -4.67 -7.61
C ARG A 54 -17.69 -3.24 -7.26
N VAL A 55 -16.75 -2.49 -6.69
CA VAL A 55 -16.97 -1.11 -6.26
C VAL A 55 -16.62 -0.17 -7.41
N THR A 56 -17.57 0.66 -7.77
CA THR A 56 -17.48 1.61 -8.88
C THR A 56 -17.04 2.99 -8.39
N GLY A 57 -16.45 3.79 -9.27
CA GLY A 57 -16.07 5.18 -8.97
C GLY A 57 -14.72 5.37 -8.28
N ILE A 58 -13.98 4.29 -7.99
CA ILE A 58 -12.58 4.32 -7.54
C ILE A 58 -11.67 4.46 -8.75
N ASP A 59 -10.72 5.41 -8.74
CA ASP A 59 -9.74 5.54 -9.82
C ASP A 59 -8.49 4.69 -9.56
N ALA A 60 -8.04 4.64 -8.30
CA ALA A 60 -6.88 3.85 -7.91
C ALA A 60 -7.03 3.23 -6.52
N ILE A 61 -6.42 2.06 -6.34
CA ILE A 61 -6.22 1.40 -5.06
C ILE A 61 -4.72 1.28 -4.84
N LEU A 62 -4.26 1.85 -3.73
CA LEU A 62 -2.89 1.71 -3.22
C LEU A 62 -2.90 0.66 -2.12
N GLY A 63 -2.61 -0.58 -2.49
CA GLY A 63 -2.72 -1.76 -1.63
C GLY A 63 -1.46 -2.08 -0.83
N GLY A 64 -1.56 -3.16 -0.06
CA GLY A 64 -0.52 -3.65 0.84
C GLY A 64 -0.74 -5.12 1.22
N HIS A 65 -0.34 -5.50 2.43
CA HIS A 65 -0.50 -6.83 3.05
C HIS A 65 0.28 -8.00 2.40
N THR A 66 0.20 -8.12 1.09
CA THR A 66 0.65 -9.26 0.28
C THR A 66 2.10 -9.09 -0.23
N HIS A 67 2.68 -7.90 -0.03
CA HIS A 67 4.07 -7.57 -0.37
C HIS A 67 4.42 -7.68 -1.87
N ASP A 68 3.43 -7.66 -2.77
CA ASP A 68 3.69 -7.68 -4.21
C ASP A 68 4.41 -6.41 -4.65
N ALA A 69 5.50 -6.56 -5.40
CA ALA A 69 6.14 -5.47 -6.13
C ALA A 69 5.76 -5.62 -7.60
N ILE A 70 4.79 -4.82 -8.07
CA ILE A 70 4.33 -4.88 -9.46
C ILE A 70 4.94 -3.75 -10.30
N PRO A 71 5.55 -4.04 -11.46
CA PRO A 71 6.21 -3.03 -12.28
C PRO A 71 5.23 -2.07 -12.97
N ALA A 72 3.94 -2.43 -13.03
CA ALA A 72 2.87 -1.61 -13.57
C ALA A 72 1.55 -1.87 -12.81
N PRO A 73 0.60 -0.92 -12.78
CA PRO A 73 -0.70 -1.12 -12.15
C PRO A 73 -1.49 -2.23 -12.83
N VAL A 74 -2.20 -3.03 -12.04
CA VAL A 74 -3.22 -3.94 -12.59
C VAL A 74 -4.47 -3.11 -12.89
N VAL A 75 -4.86 -3.06 -14.17
CA VAL A 75 -6.07 -2.36 -14.61
C VAL A 75 -7.26 -3.30 -14.50
N VAL A 76 -8.23 -2.97 -13.66
CA VAL A 76 -9.44 -3.78 -13.44
C VAL A 76 -10.65 -3.07 -14.02
N ASP A 77 -11.36 -3.74 -14.93
CA ASP A 77 -12.64 -3.27 -15.47
C ASP A 77 -13.79 -3.55 -14.49
N ASN A 78 -14.73 -2.62 -14.38
CA ASN A 78 -15.99 -2.76 -13.64
C ASN A 78 -17.16 -2.09 -14.38
N ALA A 79 -18.36 -2.12 -13.79
CA ALA A 79 -19.57 -1.64 -14.43
C ALA A 79 -19.57 -0.15 -14.80
N ALA A 80 -18.70 0.67 -14.22
CA ALA A 80 -18.68 2.13 -14.43
C ALA A 80 -17.35 2.65 -15.02
N GLY A 81 -16.37 1.78 -15.26
CA GLY A 81 -15.07 2.19 -15.78
C GLY A 81 -13.94 1.25 -15.39
N LYS A 82 -12.78 1.83 -15.10
CA LYS A 82 -11.54 1.14 -14.78
C LYS A 82 -10.98 1.64 -13.45
N THR A 83 -10.38 0.73 -12.69
CA THR A 83 -9.65 1.03 -11.46
C THR A 83 -8.21 0.52 -11.59
N LEU A 84 -7.24 1.33 -11.17
CA LEU A 84 -5.83 0.93 -11.10
C LEU A 84 -5.52 0.30 -9.74
N VAL A 85 -4.96 -0.90 -9.68
CA VAL A 85 -4.54 -1.54 -8.43
C VAL A 85 -3.02 -1.63 -8.37
N ILE A 86 -2.43 -1.10 -7.30
CA ILE A 86 -0.99 -0.88 -7.15
C ILE A 86 -0.52 -1.40 -5.80
N ASN A 87 0.54 -2.23 -5.79
CA ASN A 87 1.32 -2.57 -4.60
C ASN A 87 2.80 -2.19 -4.82
N SER A 88 3.47 -1.75 -3.74
CA SER A 88 4.85 -1.21 -3.79
C SER A 88 5.89 -2.14 -3.15
N GLY A 89 5.61 -3.44 -3.06
CA GLY A 89 6.45 -4.39 -2.35
C GLY A 89 6.43 -4.20 -0.84
N SER A 90 7.57 -4.47 -0.21
CA SER A 90 7.75 -4.43 1.26
C SER A 90 9.11 -3.86 1.65
N ASN A 91 9.28 -3.60 2.95
CA ASN A 91 10.55 -3.19 3.57
C ASN A 91 11.18 -1.93 2.97
N GLY A 92 10.39 -1.06 2.33
CA GLY A 92 10.88 0.16 1.69
C GLY A 92 11.76 -0.08 0.46
N LYS A 93 11.75 -1.28 -0.13
CA LYS A 93 12.55 -1.62 -1.32
C LYS A 93 12.14 -0.82 -2.56
N PHE A 94 10.88 -0.40 -2.65
CA PHE A 94 10.37 0.37 -3.76
C PHE A 94 9.46 1.51 -3.30
N LEU A 95 9.41 2.56 -4.13
CA LEU A 95 8.48 3.68 -4.05
C LEU A 95 7.66 3.74 -5.34
N SER A 96 6.36 3.54 -5.24
CA SER A 96 5.45 3.75 -6.36
C SER A 96 5.15 5.23 -6.55
N VAL A 97 5.24 5.71 -7.79
CA VAL A 97 4.85 7.05 -8.22
C VAL A 97 3.75 6.91 -9.26
N LEU A 98 2.58 7.45 -8.94
CA LEU A 98 1.41 7.49 -9.82
C LEU A 98 1.08 8.96 -10.12
N ASP A 99 1.30 9.36 -11.38
CA ASP A 99 0.86 10.65 -11.89
C ASP A 99 -0.48 10.47 -12.59
N LEU A 100 -1.49 11.26 -12.23
CA LEU A 100 -2.82 11.23 -12.86
C LEU A 100 -3.08 12.51 -13.66
N ASP A 101 -3.48 12.38 -14.93
CA ASP A 101 -4.00 13.49 -15.72
C ASP A 101 -5.50 13.62 -15.49
N VAL A 102 -5.91 14.68 -14.78
CA VAL A 102 -7.31 14.91 -14.38
C VAL A 102 -7.88 16.07 -15.19
N LYS A 103 -8.94 15.80 -15.96
CA LYS A 103 -9.63 16.81 -16.77
C LYS A 103 -11.13 16.60 -16.79
N ASN A 104 -11.88 17.69 -16.62
CA ASN A 104 -13.35 17.69 -16.58
C ASN A 104 -13.92 16.70 -15.55
N GLY A 105 -13.31 16.62 -14.36
CA GLY A 105 -13.79 15.78 -13.28
C GLY A 105 -13.52 14.28 -13.43
N ARG A 106 -12.61 13.87 -14.33
CA ARG A 106 -12.26 12.46 -14.58
C ARG A 106 -10.77 12.30 -14.86
N VAL A 107 -10.22 11.15 -14.49
CA VAL A 107 -8.88 10.72 -14.91
C VAL A 107 -8.92 10.36 -16.40
N ARG A 108 -8.07 11.00 -17.21
CA ARG A 108 -7.95 10.74 -18.65
C ARG A 108 -6.82 9.78 -18.99
N ASP A 109 -5.71 9.93 -18.28
CA ASP A 109 -4.50 9.15 -18.47
C ASP A 109 -3.71 9.08 -17.17
N TYR A 110 -2.72 8.19 -17.11
CA TYR A 110 -1.82 8.07 -15.98
C TYR A 110 -0.40 7.70 -16.40
N ARG A 111 0.58 8.04 -15.56
CA ARG A 111 1.93 7.51 -15.66
C ARG A 111 2.29 6.84 -14.36
N PHE A 112 2.97 5.70 -14.46
CA PHE A 112 3.39 4.93 -13.30
C PHE A 112 4.89 4.64 -13.36
N LYS A 113 5.55 4.76 -12.21
CA LYS A 113 6.93 4.30 -12.00
C LYS A 113 7.03 3.58 -10.67
N LEU A 114 7.65 2.40 -10.69
CA LEU A 114 8.12 1.74 -9.47
C LEU A 114 9.61 2.03 -9.31
N LEU A 115 9.96 2.89 -8.36
CA LEU A 115 11.32 3.34 -8.14
C LEU A 115 12.01 2.44 -7.10
N PRO A 116 13.09 1.73 -7.42
CA PRO A 116 13.85 0.98 -6.43
C PRO A 116 14.63 1.92 -5.51
N VAL A 117 14.64 1.64 -4.21
CA VAL A 117 15.38 2.41 -3.20
C VAL A 117 16.71 1.71 -2.92
N PHE A 118 17.75 2.10 -3.67
CA PHE A 118 19.11 1.60 -3.50
C PHE A 118 19.92 2.51 -2.57
N SER A 119 20.10 2.09 -1.32
CA SER A 119 20.81 2.87 -0.28
C SER A 119 22.27 3.18 -0.61
N ASN A 120 22.89 2.41 -1.50
CA ASN A 120 24.24 2.64 -1.99
C ASN A 120 24.32 3.65 -3.16
N LEU A 121 23.18 4.07 -3.72
CA LEU A 121 23.10 5.01 -4.84
C LEU A 121 22.33 6.30 -4.51
N ILE A 122 21.61 6.33 -3.39
CA ILE A 122 20.77 7.46 -2.96
C ILE A 122 21.35 7.98 -1.65
N GLU A 123 21.71 9.26 -1.63
CA GLU A 123 22.16 9.91 -0.40
C GLU A 123 21.02 9.93 0.64
N PRO A 124 21.27 9.48 1.88
CA PRO A 124 20.26 9.51 2.92
C PRO A 124 19.96 10.96 3.32
N ASP A 125 18.69 11.25 3.61
CA ASP A 125 18.32 12.55 4.18
C ASP A 125 19.05 12.76 5.53
N PRO A 126 19.82 13.85 5.70
CA PRO A 126 20.64 14.04 6.89
C PRO A 126 19.81 14.19 8.17
N THR A 127 18.60 14.73 8.07
CA THR A 127 17.71 14.89 9.23
C THR A 127 17.19 13.54 9.71
N MET A 128 16.75 12.70 8.79
CA MET A 128 16.28 11.34 9.09
C MET A 128 17.41 10.44 9.58
N ALA A 129 18.59 10.53 8.98
CA ALA A 129 19.78 9.80 9.44
C ALA A 129 20.12 10.15 10.89
N ALA A 130 20.18 11.44 11.22
CA ALA A 130 20.43 11.91 12.58
C ALA A 130 19.33 11.44 13.57
N TYR A 131 18.07 11.43 13.13
CA TYR A 131 16.96 10.93 13.94
C TYR A 131 17.09 9.43 14.24
N ILE A 132 17.39 8.61 13.23
CA ILE A 132 17.58 7.16 13.37
C ILE A 132 18.73 6.86 14.33
N GLU A 133 19.88 7.53 14.17
CA GLU A 133 21.03 7.38 15.07
C GLU A 133 20.65 7.72 16.51
N LYS A 134 19.94 8.83 16.73
CA LYS A 134 19.47 9.23 18.06
C LYS A 134 18.54 8.18 18.68
N VAL A 135 17.59 7.64 17.92
CA VAL A 135 16.63 6.64 18.42
C VAL A 135 17.33 5.31 18.73
N ARG A 136 18.33 4.92 17.93
CA ARG A 136 19.06 3.67 18.11
C ARG A 136 20.15 3.74 19.18
N ALA A 137 20.68 4.92 19.48
CA ALA A 137 21.80 5.09 20.40
C ALA A 137 21.65 4.35 21.75
N PRO A 138 20.49 4.38 22.45
CA PRO A 138 20.33 3.66 23.73
C PRO A 138 20.35 2.13 23.60
N TYR A 139 20.18 1.60 22.38
CA TYR A 139 20.04 0.16 22.10
C TYR A 139 21.20 -0.38 21.25
N LYS A 140 22.18 0.46 20.92
CA LYS A 140 23.22 0.17 19.92
C LYS A 140 23.96 -1.14 20.21
N ASP A 141 24.44 -1.29 21.44
CA ASP A 141 25.17 -2.49 21.87
C ASP A 141 24.37 -3.78 21.66
N ARG A 142 23.05 -3.74 21.89
CA ARG A 142 22.17 -4.91 21.71
C ARG A 142 21.79 -5.14 20.25
N LEU A 143 21.60 -4.08 19.47
CA LEU A 143 21.25 -4.18 18.05
C LEU A 143 22.44 -4.63 17.19
N GLU A 144 23.67 -4.35 17.64
CA GLU A 144 24.92 -4.68 16.94
C GLU A 144 25.64 -5.92 17.52
N GLU A 145 25.07 -6.57 18.55
CA GLU A 145 25.60 -7.80 19.12
C GLU A 145 25.68 -8.92 18.06
N GLN A 146 26.89 -9.40 17.78
CA GLN A 146 27.09 -10.52 16.86
C GLN A 146 26.70 -11.84 17.55
N LEU A 147 25.56 -12.40 17.15
CA LEU A 147 25.04 -13.65 17.72
C LEU A 147 25.61 -14.91 17.04
N ALA A 148 25.78 -14.90 15.72
CA ALA A 148 26.30 -16.00 14.93
C ALA A 148 26.79 -15.53 13.55
N VAL A 149 27.55 -16.38 12.84
CA VAL A 149 27.96 -16.18 11.45
C VAL A 149 27.35 -17.31 10.61
N THR A 150 26.86 -16.99 9.41
CA THR A 150 26.36 -17.97 8.43
C THR A 150 27.23 -17.93 7.19
N ASP A 151 27.62 -19.09 6.68
CA ASP A 151 28.34 -19.22 5.41
C ASP A 151 27.38 -19.27 4.20
N ASP A 152 26.07 -19.40 4.47
CA ASP A 152 25.01 -19.52 3.47
C ASP A 152 24.00 -18.36 3.52
N LEU A 153 23.26 -18.18 2.41
CA LEU A 153 22.17 -17.22 2.30
C LEU A 153 20.97 -17.65 3.18
N LEU A 154 20.54 -16.75 4.06
CA LEU A 154 19.28 -16.88 4.81
C LEU A 154 18.24 -15.94 4.21
N ASP A 155 17.21 -16.49 3.57
CA ASP A 155 16.14 -15.70 2.98
C ASP A 155 14.79 -15.89 3.69
N ARG A 156 14.03 -14.80 3.73
CA ARG A 156 12.60 -14.81 4.02
C ARG A 156 11.95 -13.83 3.04
N ARG A 157 10.93 -14.32 2.35
CA ARG A 157 10.13 -13.52 1.42
C ARG A 157 9.26 -12.52 2.18
#